data_AF-A0A8X6MRL4-F1
#
_entry.id   AF-A0A8X6MRL4-F1
#
_cell.length_a   1.000
_cell.length_b   1.000
_cell.length_c   1.000
_cell.angle_alpha   90.00
_cell.angle_beta   90.00
_cell.angle_gamma   90.00
#
_symmetry.space_group_name_H-M   'P 1'
#
loop_
_entity.id
_entity.type
_entity.pdbx_description
1 polymer ?
#
loop_
_entity_poly.entity_id
_entity_poly.type
_entity_poly.pdbx_seq_one_letter_code
_entity_poly.pdbx_strand_id
1 'polypeptide(L)'
;MSTKLQNRLVIHPNNDSWKSLHSFIPPEILPEEYGGAVKQSDLINLVENADSLDEQFREQFKYGYAKTKHIRMLKEIITSENETPDSEKKSSAKT
;
A
#
# COMPACT_ATOMS: atom_id res chain seq x y z
N MET A 1 8.75 16.78 20.29
CA MET A 1 8.05 17.08 19.02
C MET A 1 8.85 18.11 18.24
N SER A 2 9.16 17.88 16.96
CA SER A 2 9.88 18.87 16.14
C SER A 2 8.98 20.08 15.80
N THR A 3 9.57 21.25 15.57
CA THR A 3 8.83 22.47 15.19
C THR A 3 7.99 22.28 13.93
N LYS A 4 8.51 21.53 12.96
CA LYS A 4 7.78 21.16 11.73
C LYS A 4 6.48 20.40 12.02
N LEU A 5 6.49 19.49 13.01
CA LEU A 5 5.32 18.69 13.34
C LEU A 5 4.29 19.51 14.14
N GLN A 6 4.77 20.38 15.03
CA GLN A 6 3.90 21.31 15.77
C GLN A 6 3.10 22.22 14.83
N ASN A 7 3.73 22.74 13.78
CA ASN A 7 3.06 23.60 12.80
C ASN A 7 2.01 22.88 11.92
N ARG A 8 1.97 21.55 11.93
CA ARG A 8 1.01 20.74 11.15
C ARG A 8 -0.14 20.20 12.00
N LEU A 9 -0.04 20.34 13.33
CA LEU A 9 -1.09 19.96 14.25
C LEU A 9 -2.08 21.12 14.35
N VAL A 10 -3.32 20.90 13.91
CA VAL A 10 -4.41 21.84 14.05
C VAL A 10 -5.42 21.26 15.04
N ILE A 11 -5.84 22.06 16.00
CA ILE A 11 -6.84 21.68 17.01
C ILE A 11 -8.12 22.43 16.67
N HIS A 12 -9.18 21.70 16.35
CA HIS A 12 -10.48 22.27 16.03
C HIS A 12 -11.38 22.31 17.28
N PRO A 13 -12.02 23.44 17.59
CA PRO A 13 -12.90 23.56 18.75
C PRO A 13 -14.22 22.81 18.51
N ASN A 14 -14.77 22.19 19.56
CA ASN A 14 -16.01 21.38 19.44
C ASN A 14 -17.29 22.21 19.28
N ASN A 15 -17.24 23.53 19.49
CA ASN A 15 -18.41 24.40 19.56
C ASN A 15 -18.65 25.26 18.30
N ASP A 16 -17.95 24.98 17.20
CA ASP A 16 -18.03 25.79 15.98
C ASP A 16 -18.75 25.09 14.81
N SER A 17 -19.39 23.95 15.07
CA SER A 17 -20.09 23.14 14.07
C SER A 17 -19.19 22.77 12.88
N TRP A 18 -17.94 22.38 13.15
CA TRP A 18 -16.96 21.93 12.17
C TRP A 18 -16.48 23.02 11.19
N LYS A 19 -16.83 24.29 11.42
CA LYS A 19 -16.41 25.41 10.54
C LYS A 19 -14.89 25.53 10.44
N SER A 20 -14.18 25.39 11.56
CA SER A 20 -12.72 25.39 11.56
C SER A 20 -12.16 24.23 10.75
N LEU A 21 -12.73 23.02 10.89
CA LEU A 21 -12.31 21.86 10.10
C LEU A 21 -12.51 22.11 8.60
N HIS A 22 -13.67 22.63 8.21
CA HIS A 22 -14.01 22.88 6.81
C HIS A 22 -13.23 24.02 6.15
N SER A 23 -12.56 24.85 6.93
CA SER A 23 -11.58 25.82 6.39
C SER A 23 -10.31 25.16 5.84
N PHE A 24 -10.02 23.91 6.26
CA PHE A 24 -8.88 23.12 5.78
C PHE A 24 -9.30 21.98 4.86
N ILE A 25 -10.47 21.37 5.09
CA ILE A 25 -10.92 20.17 4.39
C ILE A 25 -12.34 20.37 3.87
N PRO A 26 -12.59 20.30 2.55
CA PRO A 26 -13.93 20.47 1.99
C PRO A 26 -14.94 19.45 2.56
N PRO A 27 -16.19 19.85 2.84
CA PRO A 27 -17.21 18.95 3.39
C PRO A 27 -17.60 17.82 2.43
N GLU A 28 -17.44 18.00 1.13
CA GLU A 28 -17.86 17.03 0.09
C GLU A 28 -17.09 15.71 0.16
N ILE A 29 -15.91 15.71 0.77
CA ILE A 29 -15.04 14.53 0.90
C ILE A 29 -15.05 13.92 2.30
N LEU A 30 -15.75 14.55 3.24
CA LEU A 30 -15.80 14.11 4.63
C LEU A 30 -17.06 13.30 4.93
N PRO A 31 -16.98 12.36 5.88
CA PRO A 31 -18.15 11.70 6.45
C PRO A 31 -19.16 12.66 7.07
N GLU A 32 -20.44 12.27 7.09
CA GLU A 32 -21.52 13.03 7.75
C GLU A 32 -21.26 13.31 9.24
N GLU A 33 -20.59 12.39 9.96
CA GLU A 33 -20.24 12.55 11.38
C GLU A 33 -19.33 13.76 11.66
N TYR A 34 -18.61 14.24 10.64
CA TYR A 34 -17.73 15.41 10.71
C TYR A 34 -18.29 16.63 9.95
N GLY A 35 -19.60 16.66 9.70
CA GLY A 35 -20.26 17.76 8.97
C GLY A 35 -20.13 17.69 7.45
N GLY A 36 -19.67 16.56 6.91
CA GLY A 36 -19.52 16.35 5.47
C GLY A 36 -20.76 15.76 4.78
N ALA A 37 -20.59 15.42 3.50
CA ALA A 37 -21.67 14.88 2.65
C ALA A 37 -21.52 13.39 2.31
N VAL A 38 -20.42 12.75 2.72
CA VAL A 38 -20.15 11.33 2.41
C VAL A 38 -20.88 10.44 3.39
N LYS A 39 -21.72 9.54 2.87
CA LYS A 39 -22.44 8.56 3.67
C LYS A 39 -21.51 7.46 4.15
N GLN A 40 -21.82 6.88 5.30
CA GLN A 40 -21.07 5.75 5.86
C GLN A 40 -21.00 4.56 4.89
N SER A 41 -22.07 4.30 4.13
CA SER A 41 -22.13 3.22 3.12
C SER A 41 -21.15 3.40 1.97
N ASP A 42 -20.79 4.65 1.69
CA ASP A 42 -19.97 5.03 0.53
C ASP A 42 -18.49 5.14 0.93
N LEU A 43 -18.17 4.96 2.22
CA LEU A 43 -16.80 4.91 2.71
C LEU A 43 -16.10 3.64 2.24
N ILE A 44 -14.78 3.73 2.09
CA ILE A 44 -13.94 2.59 1.73
C ILE A 44 -14.06 1.55 2.85
N ASN A 45 -14.55 0.35 2.51
CA ASN A 45 -14.52 -0.77 3.42
C ASN A 45 -13.09 -1.32 3.50
N LEU A 46 -12.36 -0.93 4.55
CA LEU A 46 -10.98 -1.37 4.76
C LEU A 46 -10.88 -2.89 4.92
N VAL A 47 -11.87 -3.53 5.56
CA VAL A 47 -11.85 -4.97 5.85
C VAL A 47 -11.99 -5.77 4.57
N GLU A 48 -12.92 -5.39 3.69
CA GLU A 48 -13.09 -6.05 2.38
C GLU A 48 -11.85 -5.90 1.48
N ASN A 49 -11.08 -4.82 1.67
CA ASN A 49 -9.88 -4.55 0.89
C ASN A 49 -8.59 -5.03 1.56
N ALA A 50 -8.64 -5.59 2.77
CA ALA A 50 -7.46 -5.86 3.58
C ALA A 50 -6.49 -6.83 2.89
N ASP A 51 -7.01 -7.92 2.31
CA ASP A 51 -6.19 -8.94 1.63
C ASP A 51 -5.51 -8.37 0.37
N SER A 52 -6.25 -7.61 -0.44
CA SER A 52 -5.68 -6.96 -1.63
C SER A 52 -4.63 -5.92 -1.27
N LEU A 53 -4.85 -5.16 -0.19
CA LEU A 53 -3.88 -4.20 0.32
C LEU A 53 -2.64 -4.93 0.86
N ASP A 54 -2.80 -6.02 1.61
CA ASP A 54 -1.68 -6.81 2.11
C ASP A 54 -0.84 -7.38 0.96
N GLU A 55 -1.47 -7.88 -0.10
CA GLU A 55 -0.78 -8.35 -1.29
C GLU A 55 -0.02 -7.23 -2.01
N GLN A 56 -0.63 -6.06 -2.18
CA GLN A 56 0.03 -4.88 -2.73
C GLN A 56 1.23 -4.43 -1.87
N PHE A 57 1.08 -4.45 -0.54
CA PHE A 57 2.16 -4.15 0.38
C PHE A 57 3.29 -5.18 0.25
N ARG A 58 2.97 -6.47 0.25
CA ARG A 58 3.97 -7.54 0.08
C ARG A 58 4.74 -7.38 -1.22
N GLU A 59 4.06 -7.12 -2.33
CA GLU A 59 4.71 -6.93 -3.63
C GLU A 59 5.58 -5.66 -3.65
N GLN A 60 5.05 -4.54 -3.16
CA GLN A 60 5.79 -3.28 -3.11
C GLN A 60 7.09 -3.41 -2.29
N PHE A 61 7.04 -4.17 -1.19
CA PHE A 61 8.13 -4.37 -0.26
C PHE A 61 8.93 -5.68 -0.47
N LYS A 62 8.57 -6.52 -1.45
CA LYS A 62 9.18 -7.84 -1.74
C LYS A 62 10.70 -7.80 -1.77
N TYR A 63 11.26 -6.75 -2.36
CA TYR A 63 12.70 -6.56 -2.55
C TYR A 63 13.39 -5.70 -1.49
N GLY A 64 12.62 -5.20 -0.52
CA GLY A 64 13.10 -4.40 0.61
C GLY A 64 13.73 -3.07 0.18
N TYR A 65 14.91 -2.77 0.74
CA TYR A 65 15.57 -1.47 0.64
C TYR A 65 15.78 -0.98 -0.81
N ALA A 66 15.19 0.18 -1.13
CA ALA A 66 15.08 0.74 -2.48
C ALA A 66 16.40 0.76 -3.27
N LYS A 67 17.54 1.14 -2.65
CA LYS A 67 18.84 1.19 -3.35
C LYS A 67 19.33 -0.17 -3.85
N THR A 68 18.80 -1.24 -3.28
CA THR A 68 19.18 -2.63 -3.57
C THR A 68 18.05 -3.43 -4.20
N LYS A 69 16.88 -2.80 -4.43
CA LYS A 69 15.68 -3.41 -5.00
C LYS A 69 15.95 -4.01 -6.38
N HIS A 70 16.51 -3.24 -7.30
CA HIS A 70 16.81 -3.69 -8.67
C HIS A 70 17.75 -4.90 -8.71
N ILE A 71 18.77 -4.93 -7.85
CA ILE A 71 19.72 -6.06 -7.80
C ILE A 71 19.03 -7.34 -7.36
N ARG A 72 18.15 -7.28 -6.34
CA ARG A 72 17.42 -8.46 -5.85
C ARG A 72 16.38 -8.95 -6.85
N MET A 73 15.69 -8.02 -7.54
CA MET A 73 14.75 -8.34 -8.60
C MET A 73 15.44 -9.08 -9.76
N LEU A 74 16.58 -8.57 -10.24
CA LEU A 74 17.36 -9.21 -11.31
C LEU A 74 17.84 -10.60 -10.91
N LYS A 75 18.28 -10.80 -9.66
CA LYS A 75 18.69 -12.11 -9.16
C LYS A 75 17.55 -13.13 -9.22
N GLU A 76 16.34 -12.74 -8.84
CA GLU A 76 15.18 -13.64 -8.88
C GLU A 76 14.85 -14.04 -10.32
N ILE A 77 14.84 -13.09 -11.27
CA ILE A 77 14.59 -13.36 -12.71
C ILE A 77 15.59 -14.38 -13.25
N ILE A 78 16.89 -14.14 -13.05
CA ILE A 78 17.96 -15.04 -13.51
C ILE A 78 17.82 -16.43 -12.87
N THR A 79 17.41 -16.51 -11.61
CA THR A 79 17.27 -17.81 -10.93
C THR A 79 16.05 -18.56 -11.47
N SER A 80 14.95 -17.87 -11.77
CA SER A 80 13.72 -18.46 -12.33
C SER A 80 13.86 -18.95 -13.78
N GLU A 81 14.74 -18.35 -14.59
CA GLU A 81 15.00 -18.78 -15.97
C GLU A 81 15.84 -20.07 -16.06
N ASN A 82 16.52 -20.45 -14.98
CA ASN A 82 17.40 -21.62 -14.93
C ASN A 82 16.72 -22.91 -14.41
N GLU A 83 15.40 -22.88 -14.10
CA GLU A 83 14.61 -24.04 -13.64
C GLU A 83 13.71 -24.65 -14.73
N THR A 84 14.25 -24.95 -15.92
CA THR A 84 13.63 -25.94 -16.84
C THR A 84 14.42 -27.27 -16.79
N PRO A 85 13.76 -28.42 -16.55
CA PRO A 85 14.45 -29.66 -16.24
C PRO A 85 15.13 -30.26 -17.47
N ASP A 86 16.45 -30.42 -17.37
CA ASP A 86 17.27 -31.28 -18.21
C ASP A 86 16.93 -32.75 -17.86
N SER A 87 15.77 -33.23 -18.33
CA SER A 87 15.31 -34.61 -18.14
C SER A 87 15.11 -35.35 -19.45
N GLU A 88 16.07 -35.29 -20.37
CA GLU A 88 16.20 -36.28 -21.44
C GLU A 88 17.68 -36.54 -21.75
N LYS A 89 18.30 -37.46 -21.00
CA LYS A 89 19.44 -38.29 -21.45
C LYS A 89 19.66 -39.48 -20.51
N LYS A 90 18.65 -40.35 -20.42
CA LYS A 90 18.87 -41.78 -20.12
C LYS A 90 18.31 -42.61 -21.27
N SER A 91 19.08 -42.72 -22.36
CA SER A 91 18.95 -43.84 -23.28
C SER A 91 20.23 -43.97 -24.11
N SER A 92 20.71 -45.21 -24.21
CA SER A 92 21.73 -45.73 -25.11
C SER A 92 23.20 -45.40 -24.82
N ALA A 93 23.78 -46.17 -23.90
CA ALA A 93 24.98 -46.92 -24.25
C ALA A 93 24.59 -48.40 -24.25
N LYS A 94 24.22 -48.88 -25.43
CA LYS A 94 23.88 -50.26 -25.76
C LYS A 94 25.14 -50.87 -26.39
N THR A 95 25.41 -52.11 -25.98
CA THR A 95 26.34 -53.10 -26.58
C THR A 95 27.79 -53.02 -26.13
#